data_AF-A0A2N0R824-F1
#
_entry.id   AF-A0A2N0R824-F1
#
_cell.length_a   1.000
_cell.length_b   1.000
_cell.length_c   1.000
_cell.angle_alpha   90.00
_cell.angle_beta   90.00
_cell.angle_gamma   90.00
#
_symmetry.space_group_name_H-M   'P 1'
#
loop_
_entity.id
_entity.type
_entity.pdbx_description
1 polymer ?
#
loop_
_entity_poly.entity_id
_entity_poly.type
_entity_poly.pdbx_seq_one_letter_code
_entity_poly.pdbx_strand_id
1 'polypeptide(L)'
;MQQQQQQQQQQQQQQQQQQQQQQQQQQQQQQQQQQQQQQQQQQQQRQRQQQRQQRMQRRQRECFESTGAVCYYCNDNHYIFACTQIPKEYKGRCVNCWADDHMVMSCNNVKIREPWL
;
A
#
# COMPACT_ATOMS: atom_id res chain seq x y z
N MET A 1 -56.02 -27.27 35.10
CA MET A 1 -54.98 -27.75 34.16
C MET A 1 -54.67 -26.76 33.04
N GLN A 2 -55.66 -26.26 32.29
CA GLN A 2 -55.41 -25.39 31.14
C GLN A 2 -54.64 -24.09 31.48
N GLN A 3 -54.96 -23.46 32.61
CA GLN A 3 -54.29 -22.23 33.07
C GLN A 3 -52.82 -22.45 33.47
N GLN A 4 -52.50 -23.61 34.05
CA GLN A 4 -51.14 -23.98 34.45
C GLN A 4 -50.26 -24.26 33.22
N GLN A 5 -50.84 -24.88 32.20
CA GLN A 5 -50.16 -25.16 30.93
C GLN A 5 -49.84 -23.85 30.16
N GLN A 6 -50.76 -22.88 30.19
CA GLN A 6 -50.57 -21.57 29.56
C GLN A 6 -49.45 -20.76 30.25
N GLN A 7 -49.38 -20.82 31.59
CA GLN A 7 -48.35 -20.15 32.38
C GLN A 7 -46.95 -20.75 32.12
N GLN A 8 -46.88 -22.07 31.97
CA GLN A 8 -45.63 -22.77 31.65
C GLN A 8 -45.13 -22.43 30.23
N GLN A 9 -46.06 -22.29 29.28
CA GLN A 9 -45.74 -21.90 27.91
C GLN A 9 -45.23 -20.45 27.83
N GLN A 10 -45.82 -19.54 28.60
CA GLN A 10 -45.34 -18.15 28.71
C GLN A 10 -43.94 -18.06 29.31
N GLN A 11 -43.65 -18.85 30.36
CA GLN A 11 -42.31 -18.90 30.96
C GLN A 11 -41.26 -19.42 29.97
N GLN A 12 -41.55 -20.48 29.21
CA GLN A 12 -40.64 -20.97 28.18
C GLN A 12 -40.35 -19.92 27.11
N GLN A 13 -41.38 -19.18 26.68
CA GLN A 13 -41.21 -18.15 25.66
C GLN A 13 -40.33 -16.99 26.16
N GLN A 14 -40.49 -16.58 27.42
CA GLN A 14 -39.64 -15.56 28.04
C GLN A 14 -38.19 -16.02 28.15
N GLN A 15 -37.96 -17.28 28.53
CA GLN A 15 -36.60 -17.84 28.64
C GLN A 15 -35.90 -17.89 27.28
N GLN A 16 -36.63 -18.25 26.22
CA GLN A 16 -36.10 -18.29 24.86
C GLN A 16 -35.71 -16.89 24.36
N GLN A 17 -36.53 -15.88 24.66
CA GLN A 17 -36.25 -14.50 24.27
C GLN A 17 -35.00 -13.95 24.96
N GLN A 18 -34.82 -14.26 26.25
CA GLN A 18 -33.65 -13.83 27.02
C GLN A 18 -32.35 -14.46 26.48
N GLN A 19 -32.40 -15.73 26.10
CA GLN A 19 -31.25 -16.44 25.54
C GLN A 19 -30.84 -15.86 24.17
N GLN A 20 -31.82 -15.54 23.33
CA GLN A 20 -31.58 -14.95 22.01
C GLN A 20 -30.96 -13.55 22.12
N GLN A 21 -31.40 -12.75 23.11
CA GLN A 21 -30.86 -11.41 23.35
C GLN A 21 -29.41 -11.44 23.83
N GLN A 22 -29.05 -12.41 24.69
CA GLN A 22 -27.66 -12.62 25.10
C GLN A 22 -26.75 -13.01 23.93
N GLN A 23 -27.23 -13.88 23.04
CA GLN A 23 -26.45 -14.29 21.87
C GLN A 23 -26.20 -13.12 20.91
N GLN A 24 -27.19 -12.24 20.73
CA GLN A 24 -27.05 -11.05 19.89
C GLN A 24 -26.04 -10.05 20.47
N GLN A 25 -26.05 -9.85 21.79
CA GLN A 25 -25.08 -8.97 22.45
C GLN A 25 -23.64 -9.50 22.31
N GLN A 26 -23.45 -10.81 22.40
CA GLN A 26 -22.14 -11.43 22.26
C GLN A 26 -21.59 -11.31 20.84
N GLN A 27 -22.44 -11.46 19.82
CA GLN A 27 -22.06 -11.24 18.43
C GLN A 27 -21.67 -9.77 18.16
N GLN A 28 -22.41 -8.82 18.74
CA GLN A 28 -22.11 -7.40 18.55
C GLN A 28 -20.75 -7.01 19.15
N GLN A 29 -20.41 -7.56 20.32
CA GLN A 29 -19.11 -7.35 20.95
C GLN A 29 -17.96 -7.93 20.11
N GLN A 30 -18.14 -9.13 19.54
CA GLN A 30 -17.12 -9.74 18.69
C GLN A 30 -16.88 -8.92 17.41
N GLN A 31 -17.93 -8.39 16.78
CA GLN A 31 -17.79 -7.56 15.58
C GLN A 31 -17.05 -6.26 15.87
N GLN A 32 -17.28 -5.64 17.03
CA GLN A 32 -16.60 -4.40 17.40
C GLN A 32 -15.11 -4.61 17.65
N GLN A 33 -14.73 -5.74 18.27
CA GLN A 33 -13.33 -6.08 18.50
C GLN A 33 -12.57 -6.33 17.18
N GLN A 34 -13.22 -6.99 16.21
CA GLN A 34 -12.61 -7.27 14.92
C GLN A 34 -12.34 -5.99 14.11
N GLN A 35 -13.27 -5.02 14.14
CA GLN A 35 -13.07 -3.73 13.48
C GLN A 35 -11.91 -2.93 14.08
N GLN A 36 -11.75 -2.94 15.40
CA GLN A 36 -10.66 -2.22 16.06
C GLN A 36 -9.28 -2.79 15.70
N GLN A 37 -9.17 -4.12 15.59
CA GLN A 37 -7.93 -4.78 15.19
C GLN A 37 -7.54 -4.46 13.74
N GLN A 38 -8.53 -4.39 12.84
CA GLN A 38 -8.29 -4.03 11.43
C GLN A 38 -7.78 -2.59 11.27
N GLN A 39 -8.35 -1.64 12.01
CA GLN A 39 -7.89 -0.24 11.96
C GLN A 39 -6.45 -0.09 12.45
N GLN A 40 -6.06 -0.79 13.53
CA GLN A 40 -4.68 -0.74 14.02
C GLN A 40 -3.67 -1.29 13.01
N GLN A 41 -3.97 -2.41 12.35
CA GLN A 41 -3.08 -2.96 11.31
C GLN A 41 -2.93 -2.01 10.12
N GLN A 42 -4.02 -1.38 9.67
CA GLN A 42 -3.98 -0.48 8.53
C GLN A 42 -3.16 0.79 8.81
N GLN A 43 -3.26 1.33 10.03
CA GLN A 43 -2.48 2.50 10.45
C GLN A 43 -0.97 2.18 10.53
N GLN A 44 -0.62 0.99 11.02
CA GLN A 44 0.78 0.57 11.10
C GLN A 44 1.40 0.30 9.72
N GLN A 45 0.62 -0.23 8.76
CA GLN A 45 1.09 -0.38 7.37
C GLN A 45 1.39 0.97 6.71
N ARG A 46 0.53 1.99 6.89
CA ARG A 46 0.77 3.32 6.32
C ARG A 46 2.03 3.98 6.85
N GLN A 47 2.29 3.88 8.16
CA GLN A 47 3.53 4.43 8.74
C GLN A 47 4.78 3.74 8.17
N ARG A 48 4.79 2.40 8.03
CA ARG A 48 5.92 1.70 7.41
C ARG A 48 6.16 2.13 5.97
N GLN A 49 5.08 2.37 5.20
CA GLN A 49 5.20 2.78 3.80
C GLN A 49 5.81 4.18 3.67
N GLN A 50 5.41 5.13 4.51
CA GLN A 50 6.02 6.47 4.56
C GLN A 50 7.49 6.43 4.98
N GLN A 51 7.83 5.63 6.00
CA GLN A 51 9.22 5.53 6.46
C GLN A 51 10.13 4.91 5.38
N ARG A 52 9.61 3.96 4.59
CA ARG A 52 10.35 3.35 3.46
C ARG A 52 10.59 4.36 2.34
N GLN A 53 9.62 5.21 2.03
CA GLN A 53 9.81 6.30 1.05
C GLN A 53 10.84 7.33 1.52
N GLN A 54 10.81 7.75 2.79
CA GLN A 54 11.80 8.68 3.33
C GLN A 54 13.22 8.07 3.34
N ARG A 55 13.37 6.80 3.69
CA ARG A 55 14.67 6.10 3.60
C ARG A 55 15.19 6.05 2.16
N MET A 56 14.33 5.78 1.18
CA MET A 56 14.72 5.80 -0.23
C MET A 56 15.18 7.20 -0.68
N GLN A 57 14.47 8.26 -0.28
CA GLN A 57 14.87 9.64 -0.59
C GLN A 57 16.21 10.01 0.08
N ARG A 58 16.42 9.65 1.35
CA ARG A 58 17.70 9.87 2.03
C ARG A 58 18.84 9.14 1.34
N ARG A 59 18.64 7.86 0.99
CA ARG A 59 19.65 7.04 0.32
C ARG A 59 20.02 7.59 -1.07
N GLN A 60 19.05 8.21 -1.76
CA GLN A 60 19.32 8.93 -3.02
C GLN A 60 20.18 10.18 -2.79
N ARG A 61 19.93 10.96 -1.72
CA ARG A 61 20.78 12.11 -1.36
C ARG A 61 22.19 11.71 -0.92
N GLU A 62 22.31 10.70 -0.06
CA GLU A 62 23.61 10.25 0.48
C GLU A 62 24.51 9.67 -0.61
N CYS A 63 23.95 8.98 -1.61
CA CYS A 63 24.77 8.47 -2.72
C CYS A 63 25.25 9.58 -3.66
N PHE A 64 24.48 10.67 -3.79
CA PHE A 64 24.91 11.85 -4.53
C PHE A 64 26.10 12.54 -3.86
N GLU A 65 26.06 12.74 -2.54
CA GLU A 65 27.18 13.34 -1.80
C GLU A 65 28.48 12.51 -1.93
N SER A 66 28.37 11.20 -2.16
CA SER A 66 29.52 10.31 -2.31
C SER A 66 30.02 10.11 -3.75
N THR A 67 29.24 10.44 -4.79
CA THR A 67 29.59 10.10 -6.20
C THR A 67 29.43 11.25 -7.20
N GLY A 68 28.71 12.32 -6.87
CA GLY A 68 28.40 13.40 -7.82
C GLY A 68 27.52 12.97 -9.01
N ALA A 69 26.89 11.78 -8.94
CA ALA A 69 26.13 11.22 -10.05
C ALA A 69 24.81 12.00 -10.28
N VAL A 70 24.73 12.70 -11.41
CA VAL A 70 23.51 13.36 -11.90
C VAL A 70 22.71 12.43 -12.84
N CYS A 71 21.42 12.67 -12.96
CA CYS A 71 20.57 11.95 -13.91
C CYS A 71 21.01 12.26 -15.35
N TYR A 72 21.45 11.26 -16.12
CA TYR A 72 21.87 11.42 -17.52
C TYR A 72 20.80 11.98 -18.48
N TYR A 73 19.52 11.99 -18.08
CA TYR A 73 18.43 12.46 -18.93
C TYR A 73 18.06 13.94 -18.67
N CYS A 74 17.86 14.31 -17.41
CA CYS A 74 17.39 15.66 -17.03
C CYS A 74 18.43 16.48 -16.26
N ASN A 75 19.63 15.94 -16.02
CA ASN A 75 20.72 16.56 -15.27
C ASN A 75 20.39 16.95 -13.82
N ASP A 76 19.27 16.46 -13.27
CA ASP A 76 18.87 16.66 -11.88
C ASP A 76 19.51 15.64 -10.92
N ASN A 77 19.40 15.94 -9.62
CA ASN A 77 19.93 15.12 -8.54
C ASN A 77 19.03 13.91 -8.21
N HIS A 78 19.09 12.89 -9.07
CA HIS A 78 18.50 11.57 -8.84
C HIS A 78 19.08 10.53 -9.82
N TYR A 79 18.88 9.23 -9.53
CA TYR A 79 19.23 8.17 -10.47
C TYR A 79 18.33 8.17 -11.69
N ILE A 80 18.87 7.86 -12.87
CA ILE A 80 18.11 7.75 -14.13
C ILE A 80 16.87 6.85 -14.02
N PHE A 81 16.95 5.75 -13.24
CA PHE A 81 15.82 4.85 -12.98
C PHE A 81 14.68 5.50 -12.18
N ALA A 82 15.00 6.49 -11.36
CA ALA A 82 14.06 7.27 -10.54
C ALA A 82 13.51 8.51 -11.26
N CYS A 83 14.01 8.85 -12.46
CA CYS A 83 13.57 10.04 -13.19
C CYS A 83 12.07 10.03 -13.46
N THR A 84 11.38 11.12 -13.13
CA THR A 84 9.93 11.30 -13.33
C THR A 84 9.59 11.77 -14.73
N GLN A 85 10.56 12.31 -15.47
CA GLN A 85 10.39 12.76 -16.84
C GLN A 85 10.47 11.58 -17.85
N ILE A 86 11.02 10.43 -17.44
CA ILE A 86 11.04 9.21 -18.26
C ILE A 86 9.81 8.35 -17.92
N PRO A 87 8.93 8.02 -18.89
CA PRO A 87 7.79 7.13 -18.67
C PRO A 87 8.23 5.74 -18.19
N LYS A 88 7.35 5.05 -17.45
CA LYS A 88 7.71 3.80 -16.74
C LYS A 88 8.20 2.70 -17.69
N GLU A 89 7.61 2.61 -18.88
CA GLU A 89 7.91 1.68 -19.95
C GLU A 89 9.28 1.91 -20.63
N TYR A 90 9.87 3.10 -20.45
CA TYR A 90 11.20 3.46 -20.95
C TYR A 90 12.26 3.53 -19.83
N LYS A 91 11.88 3.27 -18.57
CA LYS A 91 12.85 3.22 -17.46
C LYS A 91 13.81 2.06 -17.64
N GLY A 92 15.10 2.35 -17.54
CA GLY A 92 16.17 1.37 -17.70
C GLY A 92 16.63 1.15 -19.14
N ARG A 93 15.98 1.79 -20.11
CA ARG A 93 16.48 1.85 -21.49
C ARG A 93 17.57 2.91 -21.63
N CYS A 94 18.42 2.76 -22.64
CA CYS A 94 19.40 3.76 -23.01
C CYS A 94 18.71 5.11 -23.32
N VAL A 95 19.14 6.21 -22.69
CA VAL A 95 18.51 7.53 -22.91
C VAL A 95 19.00 8.28 -24.15
N ASN A 96 20.01 7.72 -24.85
CA ASN A 96 20.43 8.23 -26.15
C ASN A 96 19.63 7.61 -27.29
N CYS A 97 19.29 6.33 -27.24
CA CYS A 97 18.67 5.62 -28.36
C CYS A 97 17.41 4.79 -28.02
N TRP A 98 17.03 4.74 -26.74
CA TRP A 98 15.84 4.02 -26.24
C TRP A 98 15.84 2.50 -26.47
N ALA A 99 16.99 1.92 -26.77
CA ALA A 99 17.20 0.46 -26.76
C ALA A 99 17.33 -0.08 -25.33
N ASP A 100 17.00 -1.35 -25.14
CA ASP A 100 17.02 -2.07 -23.86
C ASP A 100 18.21 -3.04 -23.71
N ASP A 101 19.06 -3.15 -24.73
CA ASP A 101 20.22 -4.04 -24.80
C ASP A 101 21.53 -3.42 -24.30
N HIS A 102 21.56 -2.10 -24.08
CA HIS A 102 22.74 -1.40 -23.57
C HIS A 102 22.40 -0.17 -22.70
N MET A 103 23.39 0.29 -21.93
CA MET A 103 23.31 1.49 -21.09
C MET A 103 23.87 2.72 -21.82
N VAL A 104 23.48 3.92 -21.38
CA VAL A 104 23.93 5.21 -21.99
C VAL A 104 25.45 5.35 -22.09
N MET A 105 26.20 4.82 -21.11
CA MET A 105 27.67 4.86 -21.12
C MET A 105 28.31 4.00 -22.22
N SER A 106 27.56 3.01 -22.73
CA SER A 106 27.99 2.10 -23.79
C SER A 106 27.33 2.41 -25.14
N CYS A 107 26.61 3.55 -25.24
CA CYS A 107 25.87 3.91 -26.43
C CYS A 107 26.76 4.67 -27.43
N ASN A 108 26.81 4.17 -28.66
CA ASN A 108 27.50 4.84 -29.77
C ASN A 108 26.60 5.81 -30.56
N ASN A 109 25.32 5.89 -30.22
CA ASN A 109 24.35 6.76 -30.90
C ASN A 109 24.23 8.12 -30.21
N VAL A 110 23.95 9.15 -31.01
CA VAL A 110 23.52 10.47 -30.52
C VAL A 110 22.08 10.41 -30.01
N LYS A 111 21.70 11.34 -29.13
CA LYS A 111 20.34 11.41 -28.56
C LYS A 111 19.29 11.52 -29.67
N ILE A 112 18.52 10.46 -29.87
CA ILE A 112 17.37 10.42 -30.78
C ILE A 112 16.12 10.94 -30.07
N ARG A 113 15.14 11.38 -30.86
CA ARG A 113 13.87 11.90 -30.36
C ARG A 113 13.20 10.90 -29.41
N GLU A 114 12.55 11.44 -28.40
CA GLU A 114 11.77 10.67 -27.43
C GLU A 114 10.67 9.88 -28.15
N PRO A 115 10.54 8.56 -27.93
CA PRO A 115 9.53 7.74 -28.59
C PRO A 115 8.08 8.14 -28.26
N TRP A 116 7.89 8.96 -27.23
CA TRP A 116 6.58 9.43 -26.76
C TRP A 116 6.24 10.86 -27.22
N LEU A 117 7.07 11.51 -28.04
CA LEU A 117 6.84 12.84 -28.63
C LEU A 117 6.59 12.76 -30.12
#